data_AF-A0A3C1K5X7-F1
#
_entry.id   AF-A0A3C1K5X7-F1
#
_cell.length_a   1.000
_cell.length_b   1.000
_cell.length_c   1.000
_cell.angle_alpha   90.00
_cell.angle_beta   90.00
_cell.angle_gamma   90.00
#
_symmetry.space_group_name_H-M   'P 1'
#
loop_
_entity.id
_entity.type
_entity.pdbx_description
1 polymer ?
#
loop_
_entity_poly.entity_id
_entity_poly.type
_entity_poly.pdbx_seq_one_letter_code
_entity_poly.pdbx_strand_id
1 'polypeptide(L)' 'MEKFTFTYKVSGQLYSSTDLVNSRVYTYEYDSLGRLMDVENSFDSLGRASGSVYLLPGKTMNYGITYKEGRFTGIFPA' A
#
# COMPACT_ATOMS: atom_id res chain seq x y z
N MET A 1 7.77 -24.13 -9.26
CA MET A 1 6.83 -24.27 -8.13
C MET A 1 6.72 -22.90 -7.49
N GLU A 2 5.52 -22.33 -7.43
CA GLU A 2 5.30 -21.09 -6.70
C GLU A 2 5.36 -21.38 -5.19
N LYS A 3 5.99 -20.50 -4.41
CA LYS A 3 6.19 -20.68 -2.98
C LYS A 3 5.92 -19.37 -2.26
N PHE A 4 4.90 -19.36 -1.40
CA PHE A 4 4.49 -18.16 -0.68
C PHE A 4 4.49 -18.36 0.83
N THR A 5 4.78 -17.27 1.56
CA THR A 5 4.44 -17.14 2.99
C THR A 5 3.37 -16.07 3.16
N PHE A 6 2.50 -16.26 4.15
CA PHE A 6 1.36 -15.37 4.41
C PHE A 6 1.39 -14.90 5.85
N THR A 7 1.12 -13.61 6.05
CA THR A 7 0.95 -13.00 7.37
C THR A 7 -0.47 -12.50 7.50
N TYR A 8 -1.13 -12.79 8.61
CA TYR A 8 -2.52 -12.37 8.88
C TYR A 8 -2.58 -11.39 10.05
N LYS A 9 -3.53 -10.47 10.02
CA LYS A 9 -3.89 -9.62 11.16
C LYS A 9 -4.61 -10.45 12.22
N VAL A 10 -4.73 -9.91 13.44
CA VAL A 10 -5.51 -10.54 14.53
C VAL A 10 -6.99 -10.75 14.16
N SER A 11 -7.52 -9.94 13.24
CA SER A 11 -8.88 -10.06 12.68
C SER A 11 -9.03 -11.21 11.67
N GLY A 12 -7.95 -11.94 11.34
CA GLY A 12 -7.94 -13.02 10.35
C GLY A 12 -7.79 -12.55 8.90
N GLN A 13 -7.66 -11.26 8.65
CA GLN A 13 -7.44 -10.70 7.31
C GLN A 13 -5.99 -10.89 6.86
N LEU A 14 -5.77 -11.22 5.58
CA LEU A 14 -4.43 -11.34 5.01
C LEU A 14 -3.73 -9.98 5.03
N TYR A 15 -2.61 -9.83 5.72
CA TYR A 15 -1.85 -8.58 5.76
C TYR A 15 -0.80 -8.50 4.66
N SER A 16 -0.05 -9.59 4.46
CA SER A 16 0.98 -9.65 3.43
C SER A 16 1.16 -11.06 2.89
N SER A 17 1.59 -11.15 1.64
CA SER A 17 2.10 -12.37 1.03
C SER A 17 3.51 -12.12 0.50
N THR A 18 4.41 -13.08 0.68
CA THR A 18 5.78 -13.01 0.15
C THR A 18 5.98 -14.14 -0.84
N ASP A 19 6.25 -13.79 -2.10
CA ASP A 19 6.73 -14.72 -3.11
C ASP A 19 8.20 -15.04 -2.83
N LEU A 20 8.47 -16.26 -2.33
CA LEU A 20 9.82 -16.71 -2.00
C LEU A 20 10.67 -17.05 -3.22
N VAL A 21 10.07 -17.14 -4.42
CA VAL A 21 10.80 -17.37 -5.67
C VAL A 21 11.34 -16.06 -6.22
N ASN A 22 10.48 -15.04 -6.25
CA ASN A 22 10.81 -13.73 -6.84
C ASN A 22 11.25 -12.69 -5.79
N SER A 23 11.24 -13.04 -4.51
CA SER A 23 11.49 -12.13 -3.37
C SER A 23 10.60 -10.87 -3.40
N ARG A 24 9.36 -11.02 -3.88
CA ARG A 24 8.37 -9.93 -3.94
C ARG A 24 7.45 -10.00 -2.73
N VAL A 25 7.15 -8.83 -2.16
CA VAL A 25 6.21 -8.68 -1.06
C VAL A 25 4.99 -7.91 -1.55
N TYR A 26 3.81 -8.46 -1.28
CA TYR A 26 2.52 -7.83 -1.51
C TYR A 26 1.89 -7.52 -0.15
N THR A 27 1.36 -6.31 -0.01
CA THR A 27 0.65 -5.86 1.21
C THR A 27 -0.79 -5.53 0.89
N TYR A 28 -1.70 -5.89 1.77
CA TYR A 28 -3.14 -5.72 1.57
C TYR A 28 -3.73 -4.88 2.70
N GLU A 29 -4.57 -3.91 2.33
CA GLU A 29 -5.32 -3.09 3.25
C GLU A 29 -6.82 -3.30 3.08
N TYR A 30 -7.56 -3.14 4.18
CA TYR A 30 -8.99 -3.41 4.22
C TYR A 30 -9.67 -2.24 4.93
N ASP A 31 -10.87 -1.91 4.48
CA ASP A 31 -11.70 -0.94 5.19
C ASP A 31 -12.28 -1.53 6.49
N SER A 32 -12.99 -0.69 7.25
CA SER A 32 -13.59 -1.07 8.52
C SER A 32 -14.68 -2.15 8.41
N LEU A 33 -15.20 -2.40 7.21
CA LEU A 33 -16.17 -3.47 6.93
C LEU A 33 -15.49 -4.74 6.41
N GLY A 34 -14.16 -4.73 6.30
CA GLY A 34 -13.33 -5.85 5.90
C GLY A 34 -13.25 -6.09 4.39
N ARG A 35 -13.53 -5.06 3.58
CA ARG A 35 -13.39 -5.13 2.12
C ARG A 35 -11.99 -4.68 1.72
N LEU A 36 -11.37 -5.38 0.75
CA LEU A 36 -10.05 -5.03 0.25
C LEU A 36 -10.09 -3.64 -0.38
N MET A 37 -9.11 -2.81 -0.02
CA MET A 37 -8.92 -1.47 -0.57
C MET A 37 -8.07 -1.55 -1.84
N ASP A 38 -8.40 -0.77 -2.86
CA ASP A 38 -7.50 -0.56 -4.00
C ASP A 38 -6.62 0.67 -3.74
N VAL A 39 -5.38 0.63 -4.25
CA VAL A 39 -4.38 1.68 -4.04
C VAL A 39 -3.73 2.07 -5.35
N GLU A 40 -3.93 3.33 -5.75
CA GLU A 40 -3.24 3.92 -6.89
C GLU A 40 -2.10 4.82 -6.39
N ASN A 41 -0.86 4.47 -6.75
CA ASN A 41 0.30 5.28 -6.41
C ASN A 41 0.69 6.20 -7.57
N SER A 42 0.92 7.47 -7.25
CA SER A 42 1.56 8.43 -8.15
C SER A 42 3.05 8.48 -7.86
N PHE A 43 3.87 8.69 -8.89
CA PHE A 43 5.31 8.79 -8.76
C PHE A 43 5.81 10.12 -9.36
N ASP A 44 6.86 10.69 -8.78
CA ASP A 44 7.55 11.85 -9.34
C ASP A 44 8.42 11.45 -10.55
N SER A 45 9.02 12.46 -11.20
CA SER A 45 9.94 12.27 -12.34
C SER A 45 11.18 11.44 -12.02
N LEU A 46 11.45 11.17 -10.74
CA LEU A 46 12.59 10.41 -10.25
C LEU A 46 12.17 9.00 -9.79
N GLY A 47 10.92 8.61 -10.05
CA GLY A 47 10.37 7.29 -9.73
C GLY A 47 10.03 7.10 -8.26
N ARG A 48 10.03 8.18 -7.45
CA ARG A 48 9.68 8.11 -6.04
C ARG A 48 8.18 8.32 -5.87
N ALA A 49 7.54 7.57 -4.98
CA ALA A 49 6.12 7.72 -4.73
C ALA A 49 5.82 9.15 -4.24
N SER A 50 4.99 9.90 -4.98
CA SER A 50 4.62 11.29 -4.72
C SER A 50 3.20 11.43 -4.14
N GLY A 51 2.40 10.37 -4.22
CA GLY A 51 1.08 10.32 -3.61
C GLY A 51 0.46 8.93 -3.70
N SER A 52 -0.60 8.73 -2.91
CA SER A 52 -1.37 7.49 -2.90
C SER A 52 -2.86 7.82 -2.81
N VAL A 53 -3.66 7.18 -3.65
CA VAL A 53 -5.12 7.23 -3.62
C VAL A 53 -5.64 5.89 -3.16
N TYR A 54 -6.35 5.89 -2.04
CA TYR A 54 -7.04 4.71 -1.52
C TYR A 54 -8.50 4.77 -1.94
N LEU A 55 -8.90 3.83 -2.78
CA LEU A 55 -10.27 3.69 -3.27
C LEU A 55 -11.02 2.71 -2.37
N LEU A 56 -11.89 3.25 -1.53
CA LEU A 56 -12.83 2.48 -0.71
C LEU A 56 -14.20 2.49 -1.36
N PRO A 57 -15.02 1.45 -1.16
CA PRO A 57 -16.41 1.51 -1.60
C PRO A 57 -17.16 2.60 -0.81
N GLY A 58 -17.50 3.68 -1.50
CA GLY A 58 -18.20 4.85 -0.96
C GLY A 58 -17.30 5.94 -0.34
N LYS A 59 -15.96 5.81 -0.43
CA LYS A 59 -15.03 6.81 0.10
C LYS A 59 -13.69 6.76 -0.65
N THR A 60 -13.21 7.91 -1.12
CA THR A 60 -11.85 8.02 -1.68
C THR A 60 -10.99 8.82 -0.71
N MET A 61 -9.79 8.34 -0.42
CA MET A 61 -8.82 9.06 0.43
C MET A 61 -7.54 9.32 -0.36
N ASN A 62 -7.18 10.60 -0.48
CA ASN A 62 -5.97 11.02 -1.20
C ASN A 62 -4.91 11.43 -0.19
N TYR A 63 -3.66 11.05 -0.48
CA TYR A 63 -2.52 11.43 0.32
C TYR A 63 -1.37 11.93 -0.55
N GLY A 64 -0.72 13.00 -0.14
CA GLY A 64 0.52 13.51 -0.71
C GLY A 64 1.74 13.03 0.10
N ILE A 65 2.83 12.70 -0.59
CA ILE A 65 4.11 12.29 0.02
C ILE A 65 5.15 13.40 -0.25
N THR A 66 5.78 13.92 0.80
CA THR A 66 6.83 14.95 0.63
C THR A 66 8.22 14.41 0.88
N TYR A 67 9.17 14.94 0.11
CA TYR A 67 10.60 14.70 0.28
C TYR A 67 11.33 16.03 0.45
N LYS A 68 12.35 16.04 1.31
CA LYS A 68 13.33 17.13 1.42
C LYS A 68 14.71 16.55 1.11
N GLU A 69 15.40 17.11 0.13
CA GLU A 69 16.73 16.64 -0.31
C GLU A 69 16.76 15.12 -0.62
N GLY A 70 15.68 14.61 -1.23
CA GLY A 70 15.56 13.19 -1.59
C GLY A 70 15.18 12.28 -0.42
N ARG A 71 15.07 12.79 0.81
CA ARG A 71 14.64 12.03 1.98
C ARG A 71 13.15 12.20 2.23
N PHE A 72 12.47 11.10 2.52
CA PHE A 72 11.08 11.10 2.95
C PHE A 72 10.91 11.99 4.20
N THR A 73 9.90 12.85 4.18
CA THR A 73 9.61 13.79 5.29
C THR A 73 8.22 13.63 5.86
N GLY A 74 7.26 13.09 5.10
CA GLY A 74 5.93 12.82 5.64
C GLY A 74 4.91 12.42 4.57
N ILE A 75 3.75 12.00 5.09
CA ILE A 75 2.53 11.74 4.33
C ILE A 75 1.45 12.64 4.93
N PHE A 76 0.68 13.31 4.08
CA PHE A 76 -0.38 14.23 4.50
C PHE A 76 -1.64 13.95 3.69
N PRO A 77 -2.84 14.13 4.26
CA PRO A 77 -4.07 14.16 3.48
C PRO A 77 -3.95 15.23 2.39
N ALA A 78 -4.29 14.86 1.15
CA ALA A 78 -4.33 15.77 0.01
C ALA A 78 -5.71 16.42 -0.13
#